data_AF-A0A933GI09-F1
#
_entry.id   AF-A0A933GI09-F1
#
_cell.length_a   1.000
_cell.length_b   1.000
_cell.length_c   1.000
_cell.angle_alpha   90.00
_cell.angle_beta   90.00
_cell.angle_gamma   90.00
#
_symmetry.space_group_name_H-M   'P 1'
#
loop_
_entity.id
_entity.type
_entity.pdbx_description
1 polymer ?
#
loop_
_entity_poly.entity_id
_entity_poly.type
_entity_poly.pdbx_seq_one_letter_code
_entity_poly.pdbx_strand_id
1 'polypeptide(L)'
;MGGALALALALVLVGTARSEQAKSLFSYDGHVWRGLTEGEKVALLTGFLMGGALEQGMTLSPGQDMARLERLETMRREGRLRFPFAPAVYKARLEDFYFYQDRRSVPLYEALFLINEEIRRGAIRGR
;
A
#
# COMPACT_ATOMS: atom_id res chain seq x y z
N MET A 1 -21.67 28.63 13.66
CA MET A 1 -21.73 28.44 12.19
C MET A 1 -20.43 27.77 11.77
N GLY A 2 -20.51 26.72 10.94
CA GLY A 2 -19.34 26.05 10.36
C GLY A 2 -19.09 24.65 10.90
N GLY A 3 -19.97 23.71 10.55
CA GLY A 3 -19.87 22.30 10.91
C GLY A 3 -18.74 21.58 10.18
N ALA A 4 -18.31 20.48 10.79
CA ALA A 4 -17.35 19.53 10.29
C ALA A 4 -17.68 19.06 8.87
N LEU A 5 -16.70 19.14 7.98
CA LEU A 5 -16.69 18.40 6.72
C LEU A 5 -15.44 17.53 6.72
N ALA A 6 -15.58 16.37 7.34
CA ALA A 6 -14.74 15.21 7.09
C ALA A 6 -14.92 14.83 5.62
N LEU A 7 -13.99 15.27 4.77
CA LEU A 7 -13.92 14.80 3.39
C LEU A 7 -13.28 13.41 3.37
N ALA A 8 -14.14 12.41 3.58
CA ALA A 8 -13.92 11.06 3.11
C ALA A 8 -13.85 11.10 1.57
N LEU A 9 -12.62 11.16 1.03
CA LEU A 9 -12.42 11.05 -0.41
C LEU A 9 -12.33 9.57 -0.80
N ALA A 10 -13.50 8.91 -0.78
CA ALA A 10 -13.72 7.71 -1.57
C ALA A 10 -13.99 8.15 -3.01
N LEU A 11 -13.02 7.96 -3.91
CA LEU A 11 -13.21 8.24 -5.33
C LEU A 11 -12.99 6.99 -6.18
N VAL A 12 -14.14 6.41 -6.54
CA VAL A 12 -14.54 5.90 -7.86
C VAL A 12 -13.76 4.71 -8.42
N LEU A 13 -14.33 3.52 -8.19
CA LEU A 13 -14.37 2.45 -9.19
C LEU A 13 -15.84 2.24 -9.58
N VAL A 14 -16.26 2.89 -10.66
CA VAL A 14 -17.47 2.48 -11.40
C VAL A 14 -17.11 1.24 -12.18
N GLY A 15 -17.27 0.10 -11.53
CA GLY A 15 -17.51 -1.21 -12.13
C GLY A 15 -18.73 -1.76 -11.41
N THR A 16 -19.61 -2.46 -12.10
CA THR A 16 -20.84 -3.06 -11.54
C THR A 16 -20.50 -4.04 -10.41
N ALA A 17 -20.31 -3.50 -9.21
CA ALA A 17 -20.03 -4.25 -8.01
C ALA A 17 -21.36 -4.81 -7.52
N ARG A 18 -21.63 -6.04 -7.97
CA ARG A 18 -22.38 -7.03 -7.19
C ARG A 18 -22.00 -6.81 -5.73
N SER A 19 -23.00 -6.65 -4.86
CA SER A 19 -22.81 -6.44 -3.42
C SER A 19 -22.26 -7.71 -2.76
N GLU A 20 -21.06 -8.13 -3.13
CA GLU A 20 -20.20 -8.86 -2.22
C GLU A 20 -19.80 -7.85 -1.17
N GLN A 21 -20.45 -7.97 -0.01
CA GLN A 21 -20.04 -7.40 1.27
C GLN A 21 -18.52 -7.24 1.26
N ALA A 22 -18.04 -5.99 1.14
CA ALA A 22 -16.64 -5.71 0.87
C ALA A 22 -15.80 -6.51 1.86
N LYS A 23 -15.18 -7.60 1.40
CA LYS A 23 -14.34 -8.44 2.24
C LYS A 23 -13.34 -7.50 2.88
N SER A 24 -13.27 -7.54 4.21
CA SER A 24 -12.35 -6.69 4.96
C SER A 24 -10.99 -6.73 4.27
N LEU A 25 -10.40 -5.58 3.93
CA LEU A 25 -9.08 -5.55 3.30
C LEU A 25 -8.02 -6.25 4.18
N PHE A 26 -8.30 -6.35 5.48
CA PHE A 26 -7.49 -7.09 6.45
C PHE A 26 -7.60 -8.62 6.33
N SER A 27 -8.55 -9.14 5.57
CA SER A 27 -8.68 -10.57 5.26
C SER A 27 -8.06 -10.98 3.93
N TYR A 28 -7.40 -10.05 3.22
CA TYR A 28 -6.64 -10.40 2.02
C TYR A 28 -5.35 -11.10 2.44
N ASP A 29 -5.10 -12.29 1.89
CA ASP A 29 -3.94 -13.14 2.17
C ASP A 29 -3.37 -13.71 0.86
N GLY A 30 -2.49 -14.69 0.95
CA GLY A 30 -1.89 -15.37 -0.20
C GLY A 30 -2.87 -16.16 -1.06
N HIS A 31 -4.02 -16.59 -0.52
CA HIS A 31 -5.05 -17.27 -1.28
C HIS A 31 -5.75 -16.29 -2.21
N VAL A 32 -6.15 -15.12 -1.64
CA VAL A 32 -6.76 -14.04 -2.42
C VAL A 32 -5.76 -13.49 -3.44
N TRP A 33 -4.52 -13.22 -3.02
CA TRP A 33 -3.46 -12.66 -3.87
C TRP A 33 -3.25 -13.47 -5.16
N ARG A 34 -3.22 -14.80 -5.05
CA ARG A 34 -3.02 -15.69 -6.20
C ARG A 34 -4.21 -15.71 -7.16
N GLY A 35 -5.41 -15.39 -6.68
CA GLY A 35 -6.61 -15.29 -7.49
C GLY A 35 -6.74 -13.95 -8.24
N LEU A 36 -5.98 -12.93 -7.83
CA LEU A 36 -5.98 -11.63 -8.49
C LEU A 36 -5.27 -11.69 -9.85
N THR A 37 -5.82 -10.99 -10.83
CA THR A 37 -5.14 -10.69 -12.09
C THR A 37 -3.94 -9.78 -11.87
N GLU A 38 -3.04 -9.72 -12.85
CA GLU A 38 -1.87 -8.85 -12.82
C GLU A 38 -2.23 -7.37 -12.65
N GLY A 39 -3.31 -6.92 -13.31
CA GLY A 39 -3.83 -5.56 -13.16
C GLY A 39 -4.35 -5.27 -11.77
N GLU A 40 -5.11 -6.20 -11.17
CA GLU A 40 -5.65 -6.05 -9.82
C GLU A 40 -4.55 -6.01 -8.75
N LYS A 41 -3.51 -6.85 -8.89
CA LYS A 41 -2.34 -6.82 -8.01
C LYS A 41 -1.65 -5.46 -8.04
N VAL A 42 -1.41 -4.91 -9.23
CA VAL A 42 -0.76 -3.60 -9.38
C VAL A 42 -1.64 -2.49 -8.83
N ALA A 43 -2.95 -2.51 -9.09
CA ALA A 43 -3.89 -1.51 -8.58
C ALA A 43 -3.96 -1.54 -7.05
N LEU A 44 -4.07 -2.73 -6.44
CA LEU A 44 -4.08 -2.91 -4.99
C LEU A 44 -2.81 -2.35 -4.36
N LEU A 45 -1.65 -2.74 -4.89
CA LEU A 45 -0.37 -2.25 -4.38
C LEU A 45 -0.22 -0.75 -4.53
N THR A 46 -0.63 -0.19 -5.68
CA THR A 46 -0.58 1.25 -5.91
C THR A 46 -1.42 2.00 -4.87
N GLY A 47 -2.64 1.54 -4.62
CA GLY A 47 -3.51 2.11 -3.59
C GLY A 47 -2.92 2.00 -2.18
N PHE A 48 -2.39 0.84 -1.81
CA PHE A 48 -1.75 0.63 -0.51
C PHE A 48 -0.55 1.58 -0.31
N LEU A 49 0.32 1.71 -1.32
CA LEU A 49 1.52 2.54 -1.25
C LEU A 49 1.17 4.04 -1.19
N MET A 50 0.20 4.48 -1.99
CA MET A 50 -0.32 5.86 -1.92
C MET A 50 -0.94 6.14 -0.55
N GLY A 51 -1.74 5.22 -0.01
CA GLY A 51 -2.33 5.34 1.32
C GLY A 51 -1.27 5.48 2.42
N GLY A 52 -0.24 4.63 2.40
CA GLY A 52 0.86 4.70 3.36
C GLY A 52 1.69 6.00 3.24
N ALA A 53 1.90 6.49 2.02
CA ALA A 53 2.55 7.78 1.82
C ALA A 53 1.71 8.94 2.37
N LEU A 54 0.40 8.96 2.07
CA LEU A 54 -0.51 10.00 2.56
C LEU A 54 -0.60 10.02 4.09
N GLU A 55 -0.72 8.84 4.73
CA GLU A 55 -0.69 8.70 6.19
C GLU A 55 0.58 9.33 6.77
N GLN A 56 1.75 8.96 6.23
CA GLN A 56 3.04 9.50 6.67
C GLN A 56 3.12 11.02 6.48
N GLY A 57 2.57 11.55 5.38
CA GLY A 57 2.50 12.99 5.14
C GLY A 57 1.60 13.72 6.13
N MET A 58 0.46 13.12 6.50
CA MET A 58 -0.47 13.67 7.50
C MET A 58 0.17 13.75 8.89
N THR A 59 0.95 12.73 9.28
CA THR A 59 1.67 12.74 10.56
C THR A 59 2.75 13.82 10.64
N LEU A 60 3.42 14.13 9.52
CA LEU A 60 4.52 15.10 9.49
C LEU A 60 4.08 16.55 9.24
N SER A 61 2.90 16.76 8.64
CA SER A 61 2.35 18.09 8.29
C SER A 61 0.82 18.12 8.44
N PRO A 62 0.30 18.28 9.67
CA PRO A 62 -1.14 18.46 9.88
C PRO A 62 -1.60 19.82 9.35
N GLY A 63 -2.71 19.85 8.60
CA GLY A 63 -3.45 21.09 8.28
C GLY A 63 -3.00 21.93 7.08
N GLN A 64 -2.00 21.51 6.29
CA GLN A 64 -1.61 22.21 5.05
C GLN A 64 -1.39 21.25 3.87
N ASP A 65 -2.30 21.25 2.90
CA ASP A 65 -2.31 20.25 1.82
C ASP A 65 -1.15 20.42 0.82
N MET A 66 -0.86 21.65 0.38
CA MET A 66 0.24 21.90 -0.57
C MET A 66 1.61 21.58 0.02
N ALA A 67 1.89 22.03 1.24
CA ALA A 67 3.13 21.72 1.96
C ALA A 67 3.28 20.20 2.21
N ARG A 68 2.17 19.47 2.36
CA ARG A 68 2.18 18.00 2.49
C ARG A 68 2.60 17.34 1.18
N LEU A 69 2.04 17.74 0.05
CA LEU A 69 2.37 17.15 -1.25
C LEU A 69 3.84 17.38 -1.63
N GLU A 70 4.35 18.59 -1.44
CA GLU A 70 5.77 18.90 -1.70
C GLU A 70 6.69 18.05 -0.82
N ARG A 71 6.35 17.90 0.46
CA ARG A 71 7.10 17.07 1.40
C ARG A 71 7.08 15.59 1.00
N LEU A 72 5.93 15.05 0.61
CA LEU A 72 5.83 13.67 0.13
C LEU A 72 6.68 13.44 -1.12
N GLU A 73 6.68 14.40 -2.04
CA GLU A 73 7.48 14.32 -3.26
C GLU A 73 8.99 14.39 -2.96
N THR A 74 9.40 15.21 -1.99
CA THR A 74 10.79 15.21 -1.48
C THR A 74 11.15 13.88 -0.84
N MET A 75 10.29 13.34 0.03
CA MET A 75 10.53 12.04 0.68
C MET A 75 10.59 10.89 -0.33
N ARG A 76 9.78 10.94 -1.40
CA ARG A 76 9.84 9.98 -2.51
C ARG A 76 11.21 10.03 -3.19
N ARG A 77 11.70 11.23 -3.53
CA ARG A 77 13.01 11.43 -4.16
C ARG A 77 14.17 11.01 -3.25
N GLU A 78 14.06 11.23 -1.94
CA GLU A 78 15.07 10.85 -0.95
C GLU A 78 14.97 9.38 -0.51
N GLY A 79 13.99 8.61 -0.98
CA GLY A 79 13.77 7.22 -0.55
C GLY A 79 13.36 7.09 0.92
N ARG A 80 12.73 8.13 1.48
CA ARG A 80 12.34 8.23 2.91
C ARG A 80 10.88 7.88 3.18
N LEU A 81 10.12 7.52 2.14
CA LEU A 81 8.80 6.94 2.33
C LEU A 81 8.92 5.64 3.14
N ARG A 82 7.89 5.35 3.94
CA ARG A 82 7.78 4.10 4.71
C ARG A 82 7.95 2.89 3.80
N PHE A 83 7.28 2.96 2.65
CA PHE A 83 7.40 2.03 1.54
C PHE A 83 8.06 2.74 0.34
N PRO A 84 9.39 2.70 0.20
CA PRO A 84 10.11 3.55 -0.75
C PRO A 84 10.23 2.96 -2.17
N PHE A 85 9.88 1.69 -2.36
CA PHE A 85 10.06 1.00 -3.64
C PHE A 85 8.82 1.08 -4.55
N ALA A 86 9.02 0.83 -5.84
CA ALA A 86 7.93 0.80 -6.82
C ALA A 86 6.97 -0.39 -6.58
N PRO A 87 5.68 -0.31 -6.98
CA PRO A 87 4.72 -1.40 -6.84
C PRO A 87 5.21 -2.74 -7.40
N ALA A 88 5.91 -2.71 -8.54
CA ALA A 88 6.45 -3.91 -9.19
C ALA A 88 7.44 -4.68 -8.31
N VAL A 89 8.21 -3.98 -7.46
CA VAL A 89 9.17 -4.62 -6.54
C VAL A 89 8.42 -5.40 -5.46
N TYR A 90 7.43 -4.78 -4.82
CA TYR A 90 6.61 -5.46 -3.82
C TYR A 90 5.82 -6.62 -4.42
N LYS A 91 5.28 -6.43 -5.64
CA LYS A 91 4.59 -7.49 -6.37
C LYS A 91 5.48 -8.71 -6.54
N ALA A 92 6.68 -8.54 -7.10
CA ALA A 92 7.62 -9.64 -7.30
C ALA A 92 7.92 -10.37 -5.98
N ARG A 93 8.16 -9.62 -4.90
CA ARG A 93 8.41 -10.21 -3.58
C ARG A 93 7.20 -10.92 -2.98
N LEU A 94 5.99 -10.44 -3.22
CA LEU A 94 4.76 -11.10 -2.79
C LEU A 94 4.51 -12.40 -3.58
N GLU A 95 4.84 -12.44 -4.88
CA GLU A 95 4.81 -13.69 -5.65
C GLU A 95 5.76 -14.72 -5.03
N ASP A 96 6.99 -14.32 -4.74
CA ASP A 96 7.98 -15.20 -4.09
C ASP A 96 7.50 -15.63 -2.69
N PHE A 97 6.93 -14.71 -1.92
CA PHE A 97 6.47 -14.96 -0.55
C PHE A 97 5.29 -15.95 -0.52
N TYR A 98 4.29 -15.79 -1.38
CA TYR A 98 3.10 -16.65 -1.43
C TYR A 98 3.23 -17.86 -2.36
N PHE A 99 4.40 -18.06 -2.95
CA PHE A 99 4.74 -19.30 -3.62
C PHE A 99 4.59 -20.49 -2.65
N TYR A 100 5.12 -20.35 -1.43
CA TYR A 100 5.09 -21.36 -0.37
C TYR A 100 3.73 -21.46 0.32
N GLN A 101 3.23 -22.67 0.53
CA GLN A 101 1.88 -22.93 1.05
C GLN A 101 1.69 -22.46 2.49
N ASP A 102 2.69 -22.67 3.34
CA ASP A 102 2.72 -22.27 4.75
C ASP A 102 2.55 -20.76 4.96
N ARG A 103 2.93 -19.96 3.96
CA ARG A 103 2.83 -18.50 4.00
C ARG A 103 1.50 -17.96 3.48
N ARG A 104 0.64 -18.78 2.88
CA ARG A 104 -0.57 -18.27 2.21
C ARG A 104 -1.64 -17.75 3.16
N SER A 105 -1.62 -18.17 4.42
CA SER A 105 -2.52 -17.66 5.46
C SER A 105 -2.04 -16.34 6.08
N VAL A 106 -0.80 -15.90 5.78
CA VAL A 106 -0.28 -14.64 6.28
C VAL A 106 -1.07 -13.50 5.63
N PRO A 107 -1.61 -12.55 6.41
CA PRO A 107 -2.30 -11.39 5.85
C PRO A 107 -1.40 -10.53 4.96
N LEU A 108 -1.98 -9.98 3.90
CA LEU A 108 -1.27 -9.21 2.89
C LEU A 108 -0.57 -7.97 3.43
N TYR A 109 -1.20 -7.25 4.35
CA TYR A 109 -0.58 -6.08 4.97
C TYR A 109 0.65 -6.45 5.81
N GLU A 110 0.60 -7.60 6.49
CA GLU A 110 1.69 -8.13 7.30
C GLU A 110 2.84 -8.58 6.41
N ALA A 111 2.56 -9.35 5.36
CA ALA A 111 3.54 -9.77 4.37
C ALA A 111 4.24 -8.55 3.73
N LEU A 112 3.50 -7.51 3.35
CA LEU A 112 4.06 -6.26 2.81
C LEU A 112 5.02 -5.58 3.78
N PHE A 113 4.68 -5.54 5.08
CA PHE A 113 5.55 -4.97 6.09
C PHE A 113 6.85 -5.78 6.25
N LEU A 114 6.74 -7.10 6.35
CA LEU A 114 7.89 -8.00 6.45
C LEU A 114 8.82 -7.89 5.23
N ILE A 115 8.24 -7.89 4.02
CA ILE A 115 8.96 -7.72 2.76
C ILE A 115 9.66 -6.38 2.71
N ASN A 116 8.99 -5.28 3.09
CA ASN A 116 9.60 -3.95 3.10
C ASN A 116 10.85 -3.91 3.99
N GLU A 117 10.76 -4.46 5.19
CA GLU A 117 11.91 -4.54 6.10
C GLU A 117 13.04 -5.42 5.54
N GLU A 118 12.71 -6.52 4.87
CA GLU A 118 13.69 -7.38 4.21
C GLU A 118 14.43 -6.63 3.09
N ILE A 119 13.69 -5.99 2.17
CA ILE A 119 14.28 -5.23 1.05
C ILE A 119 15.15 -4.10 1.60
N ARG A 120 14.68 -3.35 2.61
CA ARG A 120 15.44 -2.26 3.23
C ARG A 120 16.75 -2.75 3.85
N ARG A 121 16.73 -3.87 4.59
CA ARG A 121 17.95 -4.47 5.15
C ARG A 121 18.92 -4.92 4.05
N GLY A 122 18.42 -5.52 2.98
CA GLY A 122 19.23 -5.92 1.82
C GLY A 122 19.89 -4.72 1.13
N ALA A 123 19.15 -3.64 0.92
CA ALA A 123 19.65 -2.41 0.28
C ALA A 123 20.71 -1.65 1.11
N ILE A 124 20.73 -1.85 2.43
CA ILE A 124 21.77 -1.27 3.31
C ILE A 124 23.07 -2.08 3.23
N ARG A 125 23.00 -3.42 3.13
CA ARG A 125 24.19 -4.29 3.09
C ARG A 125 24.91 -4.29 1.75
N GLY A 126 24.25 -3.91 0.66
CA GLY A 126 24.84 -3.84 -0.68
C GLY A 126 25.53 -2.52 -1.01
N ARG A 127 25.73 -1.63 -0.03
CA ARG A 127 26.42 -0.34 -0.17
C ARG A 127 27.74 -0.32 0.59
#